data_AF-F4PAD2-F1
#
_entry.id   AF-F4PAD2-F1
#
_cell.length_a   1.000
_cell.length_b   1.000
_cell.length_c   1.000
_cell.angle_alpha   90.00
_cell.angle_beta   90.00
_cell.angle_gamma   90.00
#
_symmetry.space_group_name_H-M   'P 1'
#
loop_
_entity.id
_entity.type
_entity.pdbx_description
1 polymer ?
#
loop_
_entity_poly.entity_id
_entity_poly.type
_entity_poly.pdbx_seq_one_letter_code
_entity_poly.pdbx_strand_id
1 'polypeptide(L)'
;MSIQATPLPQSTAFFLCDIQERFRPHIWQYPHVVATANKMVQASKVLKVPLVVTEHVPKTFGTTAAELDVTTAVCCLSKTKFSMWTDQVKDLVLNKLQSKSAVLFGIESHVCVTQTALDLLRNNIDVYVLADGVSSINKDEVKIALKRLEQAGAIITSSESILFQMMVDSTHEQFKAISKLVKDSKEASAAALETFGPNL
;
A
#
# COMPACT_ATOMS: atom_id res chain seq x y z
N MET A 1 21.26 -12.19 -7.33
CA MET A 1 19.94 -11.56 -7.11
C MET A 1 18.90 -12.61 -7.46
N SER A 2 18.06 -13.00 -6.50
CA SER A 2 16.85 -13.78 -6.80
C SER A 2 15.88 -12.88 -7.54
N ILE A 3 15.36 -13.35 -8.68
CA ILE A 3 14.28 -12.66 -9.40
C ILE A 3 13.04 -12.74 -8.51
N GLN A 4 12.53 -11.60 -8.06
CA GLN A 4 11.27 -11.56 -7.30
C GLN A 4 10.12 -12.01 -8.20
N ALA A 5 9.25 -12.86 -7.65
CA ALA A 5 8.15 -13.43 -8.42
C ALA A 5 7.11 -12.34 -8.73
N THR A 6 6.51 -12.42 -9.92
CA THR A 6 5.38 -11.55 -10.30
C THR A 6 4.29 -11.65 -9.22
N PRO A 7 3.81 -10.52 -8.66
CA PRO A 7 2.76 -10.55 -7.68
C PRO A 7 1.48 -10.97 -8.39
N LEU A 8 0.87 -12.09 -7.99
CA LEU A 8 -0.41 -12.56 -8.54
C LEU A 8 -1.53 -12.30 -7.53
N PRO A 9 -2.75 -11.93 -7.96
CA PRO A 9 -3.84 -11.58 -7.06
C PRO A 9 -4.10 -12.60 -5.95
N GLN A 10 -4.08 -13.89 -6.27
CA GLN A 10 -4.33 -15.00 -5.34
C GLN A 10 -3.24 -15.22 -4.28
N SER A 11 -2.05 -14.63 -4.46
CA SER A 11 -0.89 -14.80 -3.59
C SER A 11 -0.38 -13.49 -3.01
N THR A 12 -1.15 -12.41 -3.19
CA THR A 12 -0.78 -11.07 -2.75
C THR A 12 -1.80 -10.57 -1.73
N ALA A 13 -1.36 -9.73 -0.80
CA ALA A 13 -2.26 -8.95 0.04
C ALA A 13 -1.93 -7.46 -0.07
N PHE A 14 -2.96 -6.61 -0.06
CA PHE A 14 -2.82 -5.16 0.01
C PHE A 14 -2.78 -4.72 1.47
N PHE A 15 -1.87 -3.83 1.80
CA PHE A 15 -1.66 -3.30 3.14
C PHE A 15 -1.88 -1.79 3.11
N LEU A 16 -2.97 -1.35 3.73
CA LEU A 16 -3.30 0.06 3.94
C LEU A 16 -2.87 0.47 5.35
N CYS A 17 -1.76 1.19 5.40
CA CYS A 17 -1.08 1.59 6.62
C CYS A 17 -1.60 2.93 7.13
N ASP A 18 -2.45 2.92 8.15
CA ASP A 18 -2.70 4.05 9.05
C ASP A 18 -3.13 5.38 8.39
N ILE A 19 -3.84 5.35 7.25
CA ILE A 19 -4.36 6.57 6.59
C ILE A 19 -5.56 7.11 7.38
N GLN A 20 -5.28 7.78 8.50
CA GLN A 20 -6.29 8.19 9.49
C GLN A 20 -6.56 9.70 9.49
N GLU A 21 -7.79 10.09 9.86
CA GLU A 21 -8.29 11.46 9.75
C GLU A 21 -7.45 12.53 10.45
N ARG A 22 -6.90 12.25 11.65
CA ARG A 22 -6.13 13.30 12.36
C ARG A 22 -4.74 13.53 11.78
N PHE A 23 -4.27 12.70 10.87
CA PHE A 23 -3.04 12.95 10.11
C PHE A 23 -3.25 13.89 8.91
N ARG A 24 -4.50 14.08 8.47
CA ARG A 24 -4.86 14.88 7.28
C ARG A 24 -4.21 16.27 7.20
N PRO A 25 -4.14 17.08 8.27
CA PRO A 25 -3.53 18.41 8.19
C PRO A 25 -1.99 18.39 8.29
N HIS A 26 -1.39 17.25 8.63
CA HIS A 26 0.03 17.15 8.95
C HIS A 26 0.83 16.44 7.87
N ILE A 27 0.26 15.43 7.22
CA ILE A 27 0.94 14.69 6.16
C ILE A 27 1.08 15.56 4.92
N TRP A 28 2.31 15.63 4.41
CA TRP A 28 2.60 16.32 3.16
C TRP A 28 1.78 15.69 2.02
N GLN A 29 0.92 16.49 1.42
CA GLN A 29 0.10 16.11 0.26
C GLN A 29 -0.79 14.88 0.54
N TYR A 30 -1.37 14.80 1.73
CA TYR A 30 -2.32 13.77 2.14
C TYR A 30 -3.41 13.43 1.10
N PRO A 31 -4.03 14.40 0.38
CA PRO A 31 -5.02 14.09 -0.65
C PRO A 31 -4.51 13.16 -1.75
N HIS A 32 -3.23 13.25 -2.13
CA HIS A 32 -2.63 12.35 -3.12
C HIS A 32 -2.50 10.92 -2.57
N VAL A 33 -2.13 10.77 -1.30
CA VAL A 33 -2.09 9.45 -0.62
C VAL A 33 -3.48 8.83 -0.58
N VAL A 34 -4.50 9.60 -0.21
CA VAL A 34 -5.90 9.13 -0.18
C VAL A 34 -6.40 8.74 -1.57
N ALA A 35 -6.08 9.53 -2.60
CA ALA A 35 -6.47 9.22 -3.98
C ALA A 35 -5.87 7.89 -4.47
N THR A 36 -4.58 7.67 -4.23
CA THR A 36 -3.91 6.39 -4.56
C THR A 36 -4.48 5.24 -3.74
N ALA A 37 -4.70 5.44 -2.43
CA ALA A 37 -5.28 4.42 -1.56
C ALA A 37 -6.71 4.05 -2.00
N ASN A 38 -7.55 5.02 -2.35
CA ASN A 38 -8.90 4.77 -2.85
C ASN A 38 -8.85 3.92 -4.13
N LYS A 39 -7.97 4.26 -5.08
CA LYS A 39 -7.74 3.43 -6.27
C LYS A 39 -7.37 2.00 -5.91
N MET A 40 -6.46 1.80 -4.96
CA MET A 40 -6.05 0.45 -4.53
C MET A 40 -7.17 -0.30 -3.80
N VAL A 41 -8.01 0.38 -3.01
CA VAL A 41 -9.20 -0.20 -2.37
C VAL A 41 -10.23 -0.66 -3.42
N GLN A 42 -10.46 0.12 -4.48
CA GLN A 42 -11.34 -0.30 -5.57
C GLN A 42 -10.74 -1.47 -6.36
N ALA A 43 -9.44 -1.42 -6.63
CA ALA A 43 -8.74 -2.51 -7.32
C ALA A 43 -8.75 -3.81 -6.50
N SER A 44 -8.68 -3.73 -5.17
CA SER A 44 -8.74 -4.92 -4.31
C SER A 44 -10.07 -5.65 -4.47
N LYS A 45 -11.18 -4.91 -4.61
CA LYS A 45 -12.52 -5.47 -4.86
C LYS A 45 -12.60 -6.13 -6.24
N VAL A 46 -12.08 -5.47 -7.28
CA VAL A 46 -12.10 -5.96 -8.67
C VAL A 46 -11.24 -7.21 -8.85
N LEU A 47 -10.00 -7.18 -8.37
CA LEU A 47 -9.03 -8.28 -8.50
C LEU A 47 -9.18 -9.34 -7.40
N LYS A 48 -10.08 -9.12 -6.44
CA LYS A 48 -10.28 -9.98 -5.26
C LYS A 48 -9.00 -10.17 -4.45
N VAL A 49 -8.17 -9.13 -4.37
CA VAL A 49 -6.96 -9.13 -3.55
C VAL A 49 -7.35 -8.80 -2.10
N PRO A 50 -6.96 -9.62 -1.11
CA PRO A 50 -7.22 -9.34 0.30
C PRO A 50 -6.66 -7.98 0.72
N LEU A 51 -7.48 -7.16 1.39
CA LEU A 51 -7.08 -5.86 1.92
C LEU A 51 -6.96 -5.92 3.45
N VAL A 52 -5.75 -5.70 3.95
CA VAL A 52 -5.39 -5.59 5.37
C VAL A 52 -5.26 -4.12 5.71
N VAL A 53 -6.07 -3.64 6.67
CA VAL A 53 -6.07 -2.26 7.13
C VAL A 53 -5.60 -2.19 8.58
N THR A 54 -4.81 -1.18 8.92
CA THR A 54 -4.50 -0.88 10.32
C THR A 54 -4.78 0.57 10.66
N GLU A 55 -5.04 0.80 11.94
CA GLU A 55 -5.16 2.12 12.54
C GLU A 55 -4.20 2.21 13.73
N HIS A 56 -3.26 3.15 13.69
CA HIS A 56 -2.38 3.42 14.80
C HIS A 56 -3.12 4.25 15.85
N VAL A 57 -3.20 3.75 17.08
CA VAL A 57 -3.81 4.42 18.25
C VAL A 57 -5.06 5.26 17.88
N PRO A 58 -6.15 4.66 17.35
CA PRO A 58 -7.26 5.41 16.74
C PRO A 58 -7.97 6.39 17.70
N LYS A 59 -7.91 6.13 19.01
CA LYS A 59 -8.36 7.10 20.03
C LYS A 59 -7.62 8.45 19.94
N THR A 60 -6.35 8.41 19.53
CA THR A 60 -5.46 9.56 19.39
C THR A 60 -5.42 10.09 17.96
N PHE A 61 -5.42 9.23 16.95
CA PHE A 61 -5.23 9.63 15.54
C PHE A 61 -6.50 9.55 14.67
N GLY A 62 -7.65 9.22 15.26
CA GLY A 62 -8.91 9.05 14.53
C GLY A 62 -8.97 7.71 13.81
N THR A 63 -10.05 7.49 13.08
CA THR A 63 -10.24 6.31 12.22
C THR A 63 -9.65 6.55 10.84
N THR A 64 -9.60 5.48 10.04
CA THR A 64 -9.30 5.51 8.61
C THR A 64 -10.12 6.60 7.91
N ALA A 65 -9.50 7.27 6.94
CA ALA A 65 -10.10 8.38 6.19
C ALA A 65 -11.45 7.99 5.58
N ALA A 66 -12.45 8.85 5.72
CA ALA A 66 -13.83 8.55 5.34
C ALA A 66 -14.01 8.30 3.83
N GLU A 67 -13.09 8.80 2.99
CA GLU A 67 -13.08 8.54 1.55
C GLU A 67 -12.70 7.09 1.19
N LEU A 68 -12.17 6.32 2.14
CA LEU A 68 -11.69 4.96 1.93
C LEU A 68 -12.74 3.95 2.40
N ASP A 69 -13.52 3.41 1.46
CA ASP A 69 -14.49 2.35 1.75
C ASP A 69 -13.79 1.00 1.98
N VAL A 70 -13.34 0.81 3.22
CA VAL A 70 -12.65 -0.38 3.72
C VAL A 70 -13.58 -1.46 4.28
N THR A 71 -14.89 -1.37 4.02
CA THR A 71 -15.89 -2.34 4.54
C THR A 71 -15.65 -3.77 4.06
N THR A 72 -15.01 -3.93 2.90
CA THR A 72 -14.64 -5.23 2.33
C THR A 72 -13.21 -5.68 2.72
N ALA A 73 -12.54 -4.95 3.61
CA ALA A 73 -11.23 -5.37 4.12
C ALA A 73 -11.35 -6.70 4.88
N VAL A 74 -10.35 -7.57 4.74
CA VAL A 74 -10.32 -8.83 5.50
C VAL A 74 -10.09 -8.58 7.00
N CYS A 75 -9.49 -7.44 7.34
CA CYS A 75 -9.44 -6.92 8.70
C CYS A 75 -9.19 -5.41 8.71
N CYS A 76 -9.65 -4.74 9.76
CA CYS A 76 -9.21 -3.41 10.18
C CYS A 76 -8.76 -3.49 11.64
N LEU A 77 -7.45 -3.39 11.90
CA LEU A 77 -6.86 -3.66 13.21
C LEU A 77 -6.29 -2.39 13.86
N SER A 78 -6.72 -2.11 15.08
CA SER A 78 -6.09 -1.09 15.92
C SER A 78 -4.76 -1.58 16.48
N LYS A 79 -3.71 -0.76 16.43
CA LYS A 79 -2.37 -1.10 16.94
C LYS A 79 -1.68 0.06 17.65
N THR A 80 -0.78 -0.27 18.56
CA THR A 80 0.22 0.66 19.13
C THR A 80 1.62 0.42 18.55
N LYS A 81 1.89 -0.75 17.97
CA LYS A 81 3.12 -1.03 17.21
C LYS A 81 3.14 -0.15 15.95
N PHE A 82 4.32 0.34 15.57
CA PHE A 82 4.49 1.06 14.31
C PHE A 82 4.30 0.14 13.11
N SER A 83 4.98 -1.00 13.09
CA SER A 83 4.78 -2.04 12.06
C SER A 83 3.35 -2.61 12.10
N MET A 84 2.73 -2.78 10.93
CA MET A 84 1.47 -3.53 10.75
C MET A 84 1.66 -5.02 11.06
N TRP A 85 2.90 -5.53 11.10
CA TRP A 85 3.23 -6.93 11.38
C TRP A 85 3.04 -7.26 12.87
N THR A 86 1.79 -7.28 13.31
CA THR A 86 1.34 -7.76 14.62
C THR A 86 1.07 -9.27 14.58
N ASP A 87 0.85 -9.91 15.73
CA ASP A 87 0.55 -11.35 15.77
C ASP A 87 -0.71 -11.71 14.97
N GLN A 88 -1.73 -10.84 14.99
CA GLN A 88 -2.97 -11.02 14.22
C GLN A 88 -2.73 -10.91 12.71
N VAL A 89 -1.93 -9.93 12.26
CA VAL A 89 -1.58 -9.79 10.84
C VAL A 89 -0.68 -10.94 10.39
N LYS A 90 0.25 -11.39 11.25
CA LYS A 90 1.10 -12.55 10.97
C LYS A 90 0.28 -13.82 10.77
N ASP A 91 -0.66 -14.13 11.69
CA ASP A 91 -1.54 -15.29 11.55
C ASP A 91 -2.39 -15.20 10.29
N LEU A 92 -2.98 -14.03 10.02
CA LEU A 92 -3.78 -13.79 8.83
C LEU A 92 -2.96 -14.03 7.55
N VAL A 93 -1.78 -13.45 7.45
CA VAL A 93 -0.97 -13.49 6.23
C VAL A 93 -0.35 -14.86 6.00
N LEU A 94 0.20 -15.50 7.04
CA LEU A 94 0.94 -16.75 6.89
C LEU A 94 0.03 -17.98 6.86
N ASN A 95 -1.02 -18.00 7.69
CA ASN A 95 -1.82 -19.20 7.90
C ASN A 95 -3.15 -19.18 7.13
N LYS A 96 -3.80 -18.00 7.01
CA LYS A 96 -5.14 -17.89 6.40
C LYS A 96 -5.07 -17.50 4.92
N LEU A 97 -4.35 -16.42 4.60
CA LEU A 97 -4.19 -15.94 3.24
C LEU A 97 -3.04 -16.66 2.51
N GLN A 98 -2.04 -17.12 3.26
CA GLN A 98 -0.82 -17.73 2.75
C GLN A 98 -0.11 -16.86 1.68
N SER A 99 -0.22 -15.54 1.83
CA SER A 99 0.32 -14.58 0.87
C SER A 99 1.84 -14.72 0.75
N LYS A 100 2.34 -14.53 -0.47
CA LYS A 100 3.76 -14.53 -0.82
C LYS A 100 4.30 -13.13 -1.04
N SER A 101 3.42 -12.19 -1.36
CA SER A 101 3.77 -10.79 -1.53
C SER A 101 2.79 -9.85 -0.83
N ALA A 102 3.26 -8.64 -0.55
CA ALA A 102 2.50 -7.56 0.03
C ALA A 102 2.69 -6.27 -0.78
N VAL A 103 1.58 -5.61 -1.12
CA VAL A 103 1.59 -4.26 -1.69
C VAL A 103 1.26 -3.26 -0.60
N LEU A 104 2.21 -2.40 -0.26
CA LEU A 104 2.15 -1.50 0.88
C LEU A 104 1.98 -0.06 0.45
N PHE A 105 0.99 0.61 1.04
CA PHE A 105 0.68 2.02 0.85
C PHE A 105 0.09 2.63 2.13
N GLY A 106 0.22 3.94 2.30
CA GLY A 106 -0.23 4.67 3.48
C GLY A 106 0.88 5.48 4.16
N ILE A 107 0.75 5.68 5.47
CA ILE A 107 1.58 6.60 6.25
C ILE A 107 2.06 5.98 7.57
N GLU A 108 3.12 6.48 8.18
CA GLU A 108 4.14 7.35 7.58
C GLU A 108 5.20 6.52 6.86
N SER A 109 5.71 7.04 5.72
CA SER A 109 6.68 6.36 4.86
C SER A 109 7.91 5.89 5.65
N HIS A 110 8.46 6.75 6.51
CA HIS A 110 9.69 6.51 7.27
C HIS A 110 9.49 5.75 8.60
N VAL A 111 8.24 5.59 9.06
CA VAL A 111 7.91 4.95 10.35
C VAL A 111 7.14 3.65 10.14
N CYS A 112 5.80 3.72 10.06
CA CYS A 112 4.94 2.54 10.03
C CYS A 112 5.14 1.76 8.72
N VAL A 113 5.19 2.43 7.57
CA VAL A 113 5.45 1.79 6.28
C VAL A 113 6.84 1.14 6.28
N THR A 114 7.88 1.87 6.67
CA THR A 114 9.24 1.32 6.70
C THR A 114 9.37 0.11 7.61
N GLN A 115 8.88 0.19 8.86
CA GLN A 115 8.99 -0.93 9.80
C GLN A 115 8.15 -2.14 9.35
N THR A 116 6.99 -1.90 8.73
CA THR A 116 6.15 -2.96 8.14
C THR A 116 6.88 -3.67 7.01
N ALA A 117 7.43 -2.92 6.05
CA ALA A 117 8.18 -3.48 4.93
C ALA A 117 9.38 -4.31 5.40
N LEU A 118 10.17 -3.80 6.35
CA LEU A 118 11.32 -4.52 6.90
C LEU A 118 10.91 -5.82 7.62
N ASP A 119 9.81 -5.81 8.39
CA ASP A 119 9.31 -7.01 9.06
C ASP A 119 8.78 -8.04 8.04
N LEU A 120 8.07 -7.61 7.00
CA LEU A 120 7.61 -8.49 5.92
C LEU A 120 8.78 -9.16 5.18
N LEU A 121 9.79 -8.38 4.77
CA LEU A 121 10.99 -8.89 4.09
C LEU A 121 11.73 -9.91 4.94
N ARG A 122 11.91 -9.65 6.25
CA ARG A 122 12.52 -10.61 7.20
C ARG A 122 11.76 -11.93 7.32
N ASN A 123 10.47 -11.93 6.99
CA ASN A 123 9.61 -13.11 7.01
C ASN A 123 9.40 -13.70 5.61
N ASN A 124 10.28 -13.39 4.64
CA ASN A 124 10.27 -13.91 3.27
C ASN A 124 8.97 -13.60 2.51
N ILE A 125 8.38 -12.43 2.76
CA ILE A 125 7.28 -11.88 1.96
C ILE A 125 7.88 -10.84 1.01
N ASP A 126 7.62 -10.97 -0.29
CA ASP A 126 8.03 -9.98 -1.28
C ASP A 126 7.25 -8.67 -1.06
N VAL A 127 7.94 -7.54 -0.96
CA VAL A 127 7.31 -6.25 -0.64
C VAL A 127 7.38 -5.31 -1.82
N TYR A 128 6.22 -4.79 -2.20
CA TYR A 128 6.04 -3.74 -3.21
C TYR A 128 5.53 -2.48 -2.50
N VAL A 129 6.30 -1.40 -2.51
CA VAL A 129 5.90 -0.12 -1.91
C VAL A 129 5.46 0.82 -3.03
N LEU A 130 4.26 1.39 -2.88
CA LEU A 130 3.70 2.32 -3.87
C LEU A 130 4.25 3.72 -3.62
N ALA A 131 5.18 4.18 -4.45
CA ALA A 131 5.81 5.50 -4.32
C ALA A 131 4.77 6.64 -4.41
N ASP A 132 3.74 6.47 -5.23
CA ASP A 132 2.60 7.38 -5.36
C ASP A 132 1.54 7.22 -4.26
N GLY A 133 1.73 6.28 -3.34
CA GLY A 133 0.77 5.93 -2.28
C GLY A 133 1.36 6.03 -0.87
N VAL A 134 2.55 6.60 -0.68
CA VAL A 134 3.16 6.81 0.64
C VAL A 134 3.61 8.24 0.84
N SER A 135 3.45 8.75 2.06
CA SER A 135 3.95 10.07 2.44
C SER A 135 4.30 10.12 3.92
N SER A 136 4.84 11.26 4.36
CA SER A 136 5.18 11.58 5.74
C SER A 136 4.84 13.04 6.04
N ILE A 137 4.92 13.45 7.30
CA ILE A 137 4.78 14.86 7.68
C ILE A 137 5.86 15.70 6.98
N ASN A 138 7.12 15.28 7.08
CA ASN A 138 8.23 15.92 6.41
C ASN A 138 8.42 15.35 5.00
N LYS A 139 8.37 16.20 3.97
CA LYS A 139 8.48 15.77 2.57
C LYS A 139 9.74 14.99 2.24
N ASP A 140 10.87 15.35 2.85
CA ASP A 140 12.16 14.74 2.54
C ASP A 140 12.29 13.32 3.11
N GLU A 141 11.53 13.00 4.16
CA GLU A 141 11.45 11.64 4.73
C GLU A 141 10.86 10.63 3.74
N VAL A 142 10.03 11.07 2.80
CA VAL A 142 9.46 10.19 1.76
C VAL A 142 10.56 9.58 0.92
N LYS A 143 11.45 10.41 0.37
CA LYS A 143 12.53 9.97 -0.51
C LYS A 143 13.59 9.16 0.24
N ILE A 144 13.91 9.57 1.47
CA ILE A 144 14.85 8.83 2.33
C ILE A 144 14.31 7.43 2.64
N ALA A 145 13.04 7.33 3.02
CA ALA A 145 12.40 6.05 3.31
C ALA A 145 12.34 5.13 2.09
N LEU A 146 11.89 5.64 0.94
CA LEU A 146 11.80 4.85 -0.30
C LEU A 146 13.17 4.30 -0.71
N LYS A 147 14.21 5.14 -0.71
CA LYS A 147 15.57 4.71 -1.04
C LYS A 147 16.12 3.67 -0.05
N ARG A 148 15.84 3.85 1.24
CA ARG A 148 16.21 2.87 2.27
C ARG A 148 15.50 1.53 2.07
N LEU A 149 14.21 1.55 1.73
CA LEU A 149 13.43 0.32 1.51
C LEU A 149 13.86 -0.41 0.24
N GLU A 150 14.18 0.32 -0.82
CA GLU A 150 14.82 -0.25 -2.02
C GLU A 150 16.11 -1.00 -1.66
N GLN A 151 17.02 -0.35 -0.90
CA GLN A 151 18.27 -0.95 -0.43
C GLN A 151 18.05 -2.18 0.47
N ALA A 152 16.92 -2.25 1.16
CA ALA A 152 16.55 -3.38 2.01
C ALA A 152 15.96 -4.56 1.22
N GLY A 153 15.65 -4.38 -0.07
CA GLY A 153 15.09 -5.42 -0.95
C GLY A 153 13.59 -5.29 -1.24
N ALA A 154 12.94 -4.19 -0.84
CA ALA A 154 11.59 -3.88 -1.31
C ALA A 154 11.64 -3.35 -2.75
N ILE A 155 10.60 -3.64 -3.54
CA ILE A 155 10.41 -3.06 -4.87
C ILE A 155 9.68 -1.74 -4.70
N ILE A 156 10.30 -0.65 -5.11
CA ILE A 156 9.61 0.65 -5.22
C ILE A 156 8.94 0.71 -6.59
N THR A 157 7.62 0.81 -6.61
CA THR A 157 6.80 0.81 -7.84
C THR A 157 5.69 1.86 -7.73
N SER A 158 4.82 1.94 -8.74
CA SER A 158 3.61 2.78 -8.71
C SER A 158 2.35 1.93 -8.63
N SER A 159 1.27 2.54 -8.15
CA SER A 159 -0.04 1.92 -8.11
C SER A 159 -0.56 1.52 -9.51
N GLU A 160 -0.20 2.23 -10.57
CA GLU A 160 -0.56 1.82 -11.94
C GLU A 160 0.26 0.59 -12.39
N SER A 161 1.58 0.64 -12.19
CA SER A 161 2.48 -0.43 -12.60
C SER A 161 2.11 -1.76 -11.94
N ILE A 162 1.86 -1.75 -10.62
CA ILE A 162 1.55 -2.97 -9.88
C ILE A 162 0.24 -3.62 -10.34
N LEU A 163 -0.77 -2.81 -10.69
CA LEU A 163 -2.08 -3.31 -11.11
C LEU A 163 -2.01 -4.03 -12.45
N PHE A 164 -1.26 -3.48 -13.42
CA PHE A 164 -1.04 -4.17 -14.69
C PHE A 164 -0.11 -5.38 -14.53
N GLN A 165 0.92 -5.28 -13.68
CA GLN A 165 1.82 -6.39 -13.40
C GLN A 165 1.08 -7.62 -12.85
N MET A 166 0.08 -7.42 -11.99
CA MET A 166 -0.75 -8.51 -11.44
C MET A 166 -1.60 -9.24 -12.48
N MET A 167 -2.07 -8.54 -13.51
CA MET A 167 -2.90 -9.13 -14.54
C MET A 167 -2.09 -9.88 -15.59
N VAL A 168 -0.80 -9.53 -15.73
CA VAL A 168 0.18 -10.09 -16.69
C VAL A 168 -0.15 -9.82 -18.15
N ASP A 169 -1.40 -10.04 -18.57
CA ASP A 169 -1.87 -9.98 -19.95
C ASP A 169 -3.18 -9.16 -20.06
N SER A 170 -3.35 -8.47 -21.19
CA SER A 170 -4.57 -7.70 -21.51
C SER A 170 -5.83 -8.57 -21.71
N THR A 171 -5.67 -9.89 -21.85
CA THR A 171 -6.75 -10.88 -21.95
C THR A 171 -7.29 -11.29 -20.59
N HIS A 172 -6.69 -10.85 -19.48
CA HIS A 172 -7.19 -11.10 -18.12
C HIS A 172 -8.65 -10.63 -17.97
N GLU A 173 -9.50 -11.44 -17.33
CA GLU A 173 -10.95 -11.17 -17.21
C GLU A 173 -11.26 -9.78 -16.63
N GLN A 174 -10.46 -9.33 -15.67
CA GLN A 174 -10.61 -8.03 -15.01
C GLN A 174 -9.91 -6.85 -15.71
N PHE A 175 -9.25 -7.06 -16.86
CA PHE A 175 -8.47 -6.03 -17.54
C PHE A 175 -9.29 -4.78 -17.84
N LYS A 176 -10.51 -4.93 -18.39
CA LYS A 176 -11.36 -3.78 -18.72
C LYS A 176 -11.74 -2.96 -17.49
N ALA A 177 -12.01 -3.62 -16.36
CA ALA A 177 -12.36 -2.95 -15.11
C ALA A 177 -11.16 -2.18 -14.53
N ILE A 178 -9.98 -2.80 -14.49
CA ILE A 178 -8.75 -2.12 -14.03
C ILE A 178 -8.32 -1.00 -14.98
N SER A 179 -8.37 -1.22 -16.29
CA SER A 179 -8.04 -0.19 -17.30
C SER A 179 -8.95 1.03 -17.15
N LYS A 180 -10.26 0.82 -16.93
CA LYS A 180 -11.18 1.91 -16.63
C LYS A 180 -10.81 2.62 -15.32
N LEU A 181 -10.51 1.89 -14.25
CA LEU A 181 -10.11 2.47 -12.96
C LEU A 181 -8.83 3.32 -13.07
N VAL A 182 -7.82 2.84 -13.79
CA VAL A 182 -6.58 3.59 -14.08
C VAL A 182 -6.89 4.85 -14.89
N LYS A 183 -7.74 4.74 -15.92
CA LYS A 183 -8.14 5.89 -16.73
C LYS A 183 -8.87 6.95 -15.89
N ASP A 184 -9.82 6.54 -15.05
CA ASP A 184 -10.62 7.44 -14.21
C ASP A 184 -9.76 8.15 -13.13
N SER A 185 -8.62 7.57 -12.77
CA SER A 185 -7.69 8.09 -11.75
C SER A 185 -6.40 8.69 -12.33
N LYS A 186 -6.33 8.87 -13.65
CA LYS A 186 -5.12 9.27 -14.38
C LYS A 186 -4.52 10.58 -13.86
N GLU A 187 -5.33 11.62 -13.72
CA GLU A 187 -4.87 12.95 -13.30
C GLU A 187 -4.33 12.94 -11.86
N ALA A 188 -5.06 12.28 -10.95
CA ALA A 188 -4.62 12.13 -9.57
C ALA A 188 -3.32 11.32 -9.46
N SER A 189 -3.17 10.27 -10.28
CA SER A 189 -1.95 9.44 -10.31
C SER A 189 -0.75 10.22 -10.84
N ALA A 190 -0.95 11.03 -11.89
CA ALA A 190 0.10 11.88 -12.45
C ALA A 190 0.57 12.93 -11.41
N ALA A 191 -0.36 13.61 -10.74
CA ALA A 191 -0.03 14.58 -9.69
C ALA A 191 0.68 13.94 -8.49
N ALA A 192 0.26 12.75 -8.07
CA ALA A 192 0.91 12.00 -6.99
C ALA A 192 2.34 11.60 -7.38
N LEU A 193 2.58 11.14 -8.60
CA LEU A 193 3.91 10.79 -9.09
C LEU A 193 4.82 12.01 -9.27
N GLU A 194 4.32 13.14 -9.74
CA GLU A 194 5.08 14.40 -9.79
C GLU A 194 5.51 14.86 -8.39
N THR A 195 4.65 14.63 -7.40
CA THR A 195 4.89 15.01 -6.01
C THR A 195 5.84 14.06 -5.29
N PHE A 196 5.54 12.76 -5.29
CA PHE A 196 6.21 11.75 -4.47
C PHE A 196 7.24 10.92 -5.22
N GLY A 197 7.16 10.91 -6.55
CA GLY A 197 8.01 10.08 -7.39
C GLY A 197 9.49 10.33 -7.12
N PRO A 198 10.32 9.28 -7.21
CA PRO A 198 11.75 9.47 -7.24
C PRO A 198 12.05 10.34 -8.46
N ASN A 199 12.63 11.52 -8.26
CA ASN A 199 13.31 12.21 -9.35
C ASN A 199 14.48 11.31 -9.72
N LEU A 200 14.28 10.45 -10.72
CA LEU A 200 15.32 9.58 -11.27
C LEU A 200 16.42 10.42 -11.91
#